data_AF-A0A954YFX2-F1
#
_entry.id   AF-A0A954YFX2-F1
#
_cell.length_a   1.000
_cell.length_b   1.000
_cell.length_c   1.000
_cell.angle_alpha   90.00
_cell.angle_beta   90.00
_cell.angle_gamma   90.00
#
_symmetry.space_group_name_H-M   'P 1'
#
loop_
_entity.id
_entity.type
_entity.pdbx_description
1 polymer ?
#
loop_
_entity_poly.entity_id
_entity_poly.type
_entity_poly.pdbx_seq_one_letter_code
_entity_poly.pdbx_strand_id
1 'polypeptide(L)' 'PTGPKKSLDPRNPLAEKSYVYRGGSFLCNDSYCASYRPSARMACPPDTALQHLGFRCVMTAKMWERRQDRDQSP' A
#
# COMPACT_ATOMS: atom_id res chain seq x y z
N PRO A 1 -7.47 3.12 3.71
CA PRO A 1 -7.14 4.13 4.74
C PRO A 1 -6.93 5.46 4.04
N THR A 2 -7.45 6.56 4.58
CA THR A 2 -7.24 7.87 3.99
C THR A 2 -5.79 8.28 4.24
N GLY A 3 -4.96 8.20 3.20
CA GLY A 3 -3.56 8.63 3.24
C GLY A 3 -3.42 10.16 3.31
N PRO A 4 -2.19 10.69 3.41
CA PRO A 4 -1.96 12.13 3.39
C PRO A 4 -2.31 12.72 2.02
N LYS A 5 -2.73 13.99 1.99
CA LYS A 5 -3.09 14.72 0.74
C LYS A 5 -1.89 14.93 -0.19
N LYS A 6 -0.69 15.06 0.39
CA LYS A 6 0.59 15.17 -0.32
C LYS A 6 1.56 14.14 0.27
N SER A 7 2.34 13.52 -0.59
CA SER A 7 3.42 12.60 -0.23
C SER A 7 4.74 13.17 -0.71
N LEU A 8 5.78 13.13 0.11
CA LEU A 8 7.14 13.49 -0.27
C LEU A 8 8.08 12.42 0.29
N ASP A 9 8.89 11.82 -0.58
CA ASP A 9 10.00 10.96 -0.15
C ASP A 9 11.31 11.76 -0.26
N PRO A 10 11.96 12.11 0.88
CA PRO A 10 13.26 12.80 0.85
C PRO A 10 14.35 12.02 0.09
N ARG A 11 14.19 10.71 -0.08
CA ARG A 11 15.14 9.83 -0.78
C ARG A 11 14.96 9.84 -2.29
N ASN A 12 13.80 10.29 -2.77
CA ASN A 12 13.50 10.43 -4.18
C ASN A 12 12.82 11.79 -4.45
N PRO A 13 13.59 12.90 -4.39
CA PRO A 13 13.03 14.25 -4.50
C PRO A 13 12.48 14.56 -5.90
N LEU A 14 12.87 13.80 -6.92
CA LEU A 14 12.38 13.96 -8.30
C LEU A 14 11.00 13.33 -8.50
N ALA A 15 10.59 12.39 -7.64
CA ALA A 15 9.26 11.82 -7.70
C ALA A 15 8.26 12.76 -7.04
N GLU A 16 7.34 13.31 -7.84
CA GLU A 16 6.28 14.21 -7.35
C GLU A 16 5.38 13.55 -6.30
N LYS A 17 5.18 12.23 -6.41
CA LYS A 17 4.36 11.42 -5.51
C LYS A 17 5.05 10.10 -5.20
N SER A 18 4.87 9.62 -3.99
CA SER A 18 5.37 8.33 -3.54
C SER A 18 4.41 7.71 -2.54
N TYR A 19 4.00 6.48 -2.81
CA TYR A 19 3.12 5.73 -1.91
C TYR A 19 3.91 4.75 -1.06
N VAL A 20 3.47 4.60 0.19
CA VAL A 20 4.09 3.69 1.14
C VAL A 20 3.58 2.28 0.89
N TYR A 21 4.50 1.32 0.77
CA TYR A 21 4.21 -0.11 0.82
C TYR A 21 4.89 -0.76 2.03
N ARG A 22 4.35 -1.92 2.42
CA ARG A 22 4.63 -2.61 3.69
C ARG A 22 4.65 -4.11 3.46
N GLY A 23 5.37 -4.84 4.32
CA GLY A 23 5.32 -6.30 4.39
C GLY A 23 6.43 -7.04 3.63
N GLY A 24 7.28 -6.32 2.89
CA GLY A 24 8.34 -6.94 2.09
C GLY A 24 7.79 -7.81 0.96
N SER A 25 8.62 -8.71 0.46
CA SER A 25 8.25 -9.67 -0.57
C SER A 25 8.98 -11.01 -0.35
N PHE A 26 8.71 -11.98 -1.23
CA PHE A 26 9.42 -13.27 -1.24
C PHE A 26 10.92 -13.15 -1.54
N LEU A 27 11.37 -11.98 -2.01
CA LEU A 27 12.77 -11.68 -2.25
C LEU A 27 13.47 -11.11 -1.01
N CYS A 28 12.85 -11.01 0.16
CA CYS A 28 13.53 -10.49 1.35
C CYS A 28 14.42 -11.55 2.01
N ASN A 29 15.58 -11.13 2.54
CA ASN A 29 16.50 -11.97 3.31
C ASN A 29 17.27 -11.12 4.33
N ASP A 30 17.61 -11.69 5.47
CA ASP A 30 18.28 -11.01 6.59
C ASP A 30 19.60 -10.33 6.21
N SER A 31 20.32 -10.86 5.22
CA SER A 31 21.60 -10.32 4.78
C SER A 31 21.52 -8.98 4.02
N TYR A 32 20.37 -8.64 3.42
CA TYR A 32 20.24 -7.42 2.60
C TYR A 32 18.90 -6.68 2.71
N CYS A 33 17.83 -7.33 3.16
CA CYS A 33 16.50 -6.71 3.22
C CYS A 33 15.64 -7.30 4.35
N ALA A 34 15.47 -6.52 5.41
CA ALA A 34 14.60 -6.83 6.54
C ALA A 34 13.19 -6.19 6.41
N SER A 35 12.73 -5.91 5.18
CA SER A 35 11.46 -5.20 4.92
C SER A 35 10.22 -6.04 5.22
N TYR A 36 10.37 -7.34 5.46
CA TYR A 36 9.30 -8.22 5.96
C TYR A 36 8.86 -7.86 7.39
N ARG A 37 9.69 -7.11 8.14
CA ARG A 37 9.37 -6.71 9.51
C ARG A 37 8.13 -5.79 9.52
N PRO A 38 7.16 -5.98 10.43
CA PRO A 38 5.96 -5.15 10.51
C PRO A 38 6.24 -3.65 10.68
N SER A 39 7.38 -3.27 11.25
CA SER A 39 7.78 -1.88 11.41
C SER A 39 8.37 -1.25 10.13
N ALA A 40 8.87 -2.04 9.17
CA ALA A 40 9.54 -1.54 7.98
C ALA A 40 8.58 -0.82 7.01
N ARG A 41 9.01 0.32 6.47
CA ARG A 41 8.27 1.13 5.49
C ARG A 41 9.15 1.45 4.30
N MET A 42 8.62 1.23 3.11
CA MET A 42 9.29 1.55 1.86
C MET A 42 8.35 2.43 1.01
N ALA A 43 8.91 3.14 0.03
CA ALA A 43 8.17 4.06 -0.83
C ALA A 43 8.40 3.72 -2.30
N CYS A 44 7.36 3.90 -3.12
CA CYS A 44 7.40 3.69 -4.56
C CYS A 44 6.57 4.78 -5.25
N PRO A 45 7.05 5.38 -6.34
CA PRO A 45 6.23 6.20 -7.22
C PRO A 45 5.02 5.42 -7.77
N PRO A 46 3.89 6.09 -8.04
CA PRO A 46 2.64 5.44 -8.45
C PRO A 46 2.66 4.85 -9.87
N ASP A 47 3.58 5.32 -10.70
CA ASP A 47 3.80 4.90 -12.09
C ASP A 47 4.73 3.68 -12.21
N THR A 48 5.31 3.22 -11.10
CA THR A 48 6.25 2.11 -11.07
C THR A 48 5.53 0.81 -10.68
N ALA A 49 5.63 -0.21 -11.53
CA ALA A 49 5.12 -1.56 -11.26
C ALA A 49 6.29 -2.54 -11.01
N LEU A 50 6.15 -3.38 -9.98
CA LEU A 50 7.15 -4.38 -9.60
C LEU A 50 6.47 -5.75 -9.48
N GLN A 51 7.11 -6.79 -10.01
CA GLN A 51 6.61 -8.18 -9.96
C GLN A 51 6.33 -8.71 -8.54
N HIS A 52 6.98 -8.13 -7.53
CA HIS A 52 6.93 -8.58 -6.14
C HIS A 52 6.20 -7.58 -5.23
N LEU A 53 5.46 -6.62 -5.81
CA LEU A 53 4.68 -5.61 -5.10
C LEU A 53 3.21 -5.73 -5.49
N GLY A 54 2.35 -5.87 -4.49
CA GLY A 54 0.89 -5.92 -4.66
C GLY A 54 0.18 -5.01 -3.65
N PHE A 55 -1.16 -5.09 -3.63
CA PHE A 55 -1.97 -4.32 -2.70
C PHE A 55 -3.14 -5.16 -2.17
N ARG A 56 -3.69 -4.73 -1.03
CA ARG A 56 -4.94 -5.24 -0.49
C ARG A 56 -5.94 -4.11 -0.35
N CYS A 57 -7.18 -4.38 -0.72
CA CYS A 57 -8.28 -3.45 -0.49
C CYS A 57 -8.72 -3.51 0.97
N VAL A 58 -9.24 -2.40 1.47
CA VAL A 58 -9.94 -2.35 2.76
C VAL A 58 -11.22 -1.56 2.59
N MET A 59 -12.22 -1.87 3.39
CA MET A 59 -13.51 -1.20 3.35
C MET A 59 -13.97 -0.91 4.78
N THR A 60 -14.69 0.19 4.97
CA THR A 60 -15.30 0.50 6.27
C THR A 60 -16.52 -0.40 6.49
N ALA A 61 -16.86 -0.67 7.75
CA ALA A 61 -18.07 -1.45 8.10
C ALA A 61 -19.33 -0.87 7.44
N LYS A 62 -19.52 0.46 7.50
CA LYS A 62 -20.64 1.15 6.83
C LYS A 62 -20.66 0.98 5.31
N MET A 63 -19.49 0.86 4.65
CA MET A 63 -19.44 0.58 3.21
C MET A 63 -19.78 -0.90 2.91
N TRP A 64 -19.46 -1.82 3.83
CA TRP A 64 -19.84 -3.23 3.74
C TRP A 64 -21.34 -3.43 3.90
N GLU A 65 -21.95 -2.84 4.93
CA GLU A 65 -23.40 -2.88 5.16
C GLU A 65 -24.19 -2.36 3.94
N ARG A 66 -23.84 -1.17 3.44
CA ARG A 66 -24.45 -0.60 2.21
C ARG A 66 -24.29 -1.49 0.99
N ARG A 67 -23.23 -2.29 0.92
CA ARG A 67 -23.01 -3.23 -0.17
C ARG A 67 -23.96 -4.42 -0.07
N GLN A 68 -24.16 -4.95 1.15
CA GLN A 68 -25.12 -6.02 1.41
C GLN A 68 -26.54 -5.58 1.08
N ASP A 69 -26.96 -4.41 1.55
CA ASP A 69 -28.30 -3.86 1.27
C ASP A 69 -28.59 -3.78 -0.24
N ARG A 70 -27.61 -3.36 -1.05
CA ARG A 70 -27.75 -3.31 -2.52
C ARG A 70 -27.88 -4.69 -3.13
N ASP A 71 -27.10 -5.66 -2.66
CA ASP A 71 -27.12 -7.03 -3.18
C ASP A 71 -28.37 -7.81 -2.69
N GLN A 72 -29.08 -7.30 -1.68
CA GLN A 72 -30.36 -7.79 -1.16
C GLN A 72 -31.60 -7.13 -1.80
N SER A 73 -31.45 -6.11 -2.64
CA SER A 73 -32.58 -5.54 -3.41
C SER A 73 -33.08 -6.55 -4.46
N PRO A 74 -34.40 -6.78 -4.57
CA PRO A 74 -34.97 -7.72 -5.54
C PRO A 74 -34.75 -7.28 -7.00
#